data_AF-A0A9X1YYI8-F1
#
_entry.id   AF-A0A9X1YYI8-F1
#
_cell.length_a   1.000
_cell.length_b   1.000
_cell.length_c   1.000
_cell.angle_alpha   90.00
_cell.angle_beta   90.00
_cell.angle_gamma   90.00
#
_symmetry.space_group_name_H-M   'P 1'
#
loop_
_entity.id
_entity.type
_entity.pdbx_description
1 polymer ?
#
loop_
_entity_poly.entity_id
_entity_poly.type
_entity_poly.pdbx_seq_one_letter_code
_entity_poly.pdbx_strand_id
1 'polypeptide(L)'
;MNFQVVILRSAENDLKELKRYVIRQFSTQTWHSTYLHLKTVVAQLATTPYAGSVPAEIQQLDLRRYRQVLSGMNRVIYEVREQTVYIHIIADTRKDLQSLLIKRLLGFQARGELLASPTTAI
;
A
#
# COMPACT_ATOMS: atom_id res chain seq x y z
N MET A 1 -1.63 15.95 -15.59
CA MET A 1 -2.43 16.02 -14.35
C MET A 1 -1.80 15.08 -13.34
N ASN A 2 -1.61 15.51 -12.09
CA ASN A 2 -0.99 14.71 -11.04
C ASN A 2 -2.07 14.33 -10.01
N PHE A 3 -2.13 13.07 -9.62
CA PHE A 3 -3.00 12.58 -8.56
C PHE A 3 -2.38 12.91 -7.20
N GLN A 4 -3.22 13.23 -6.22
CA GLN A 4 -2.77 13.30 -4.84
C GLN A 4 -2.51 11.88 -4.33
N VAL A 5 -1.42 11.64 -3.62
CA VAL A 5 -1.14 10.35 -3.00
C VAL A 5 -1.31 10.48 -1.49
N VAL A 6 -2.18 9.67 -0.91
CA VAL A 6 -2.48 9.63 0.52
C VAL A 6 -2.09 8.26 1.07
N ILE A 7 -1.18 8.24 2.04
CA ILE A 7 -0.81 7.03 2.77
C ILE A 7 -1.72 6.91 3.97
N LEU A 8 -2.53 5.85 4.04
CA LEU A 8 -3.38 5.63 5.21
C LEU A 8 -2.54 5.26 6.43
N ARG A 9 -3.02 5.60 7.62
CA ARG A 9 -2.36 5.25 8.90
C ARG A 9 -2.02 3.75 9.01
N SER A 10 -2.87 2.89 8.45
CA SER A 10 -2.62 1.44 8.40
C SER A 10 -1.37 1.07 7.59
N ALA A 11 -1.14 1.77 6.47
CA ALA A 11 0.03 1.60 5.61
C ALA A 11 1.28 2.25 6.22
N GLU A 12 1.15 3.36 6.94
CA GLU A 12 2.27 3.91 7.72
C GLU A 12 2.74 2.92 8.79
N ASN A 13 1.81 2.27 9.47
CA ASN A 13 2.12 1.24 10.46
C ASN A 13 2.80 0.03 9.83
N ASP A 14 2.35 -0.39 8.63
CA ASP A 14 3.05 -1.41 7.86
C ASP A 14 4.50 -1.03 7.58
N LEU A 15 4.74 0.22 7.16
CA LEU A 15 6.06 0.70 6.83
C LEU A 15 6.98 0.68 8.06
N LYS A 16 6.46 1.02 9.24
CA LYS A 16 7.17 0.92 10.53
C LYS A 16 7.48 -0.54 10.89
N GLU A 17 6.56 -1.47 10.64
CA GLU A 17 6.78 -2.91 10.82
C GLU A 17 7.84 -3.44 9.87
N LEU A 18 7.74 -3.09 8.59
CA LEU A 18 8.68 -3.46 7.54
C LEU A 18 10.08 -2.95 7.88
N LYS A 19 10.22 -1.69 8.31
CA LYS A 19 11.49 -1.13 8.79
C LYS A 19 12.10 -1.98 9.90
N ARG A 20 11.33 -2.27 10.95
CA ARG A 20 11.80 -3.07 12.09
C ARG A 20 12.24 -4.46 11.66
N TYR A 21 11.48 -5.09 10.75
CA TYR A 21 11.82 -6.40 10.21
C TYR A 21 13.10 -6.38 9.38
N VAL A 22 13.19 -5.48 8.39
CA VAL A 22 14.33 -5.42 7.47
C VAL A 22 15.64 -5.09 8.20
N ILE A 23 15.60 -4.15 9.16
CA ILE A 23 16.79 -3.82 9.95
C ILE A 23 17.23 -5.00 10.80
N ARG A 24 16.29 -5.71 11.43
CA ARG A 24 16.58 -6.86 12.29
C ARG A 24 17.14 -8.06 11.50
N GLN A 25 16.56 -8.33 10.34
CA GLN A 25 16.87 -9.54 9.57
C GLN A 25 18.04 -9.35 8.61
N PHE A 26 18.28 -8.13 8.14
CA PHE A 26 19.29 -7.83 7.12
C PHE A 26 20.24 -6.73 7.62
N SER A 27 19.89 -5.46 7.40
CA SER A 27 20.70 -4.32 7.84
C SER A 27 19.97 -2.99 7.67
N THR A 28 20.49 -1.93 8.30
CA THR A 28 20.06 -0.55 8.06
C THR A 28 20.27 -0.12 6.61
N GLN A 29 21.33 -0.60 5.96
CA GLN A 29 21.61 -0.27 4.55
C GLN A 29 20.55 -0.87 3.63
N THR A 30 20.15 -2.13 3.88
CA THR A 30 19.06 -2.80 3.15
C THR A 30 17.73 -2.08 3.36
N TRP A 31 17.47 -1.55 4.56
CA TRP A 31 16.30 -0.71 4.80
C TRP A 31 16.35 0.57 3.97
N HIS A 32 17.50 1.24 3.90
CA HIS A 32 17.64 2.49 3.15
C HIS A 32 17.34 2.30 1.66
N SER A 33 17.91 1.27 1.02
CA SER A 33 17.64 0.94 -0.37
C SER A 33 16.16 0.55 -0.60
N THR A 34 15.61 -0.28 0.28
CA THR A 34 14.19 -0.67 0.23
C THR A 34 13.27 0.53 0.32
N TYR A 35 13.54 1.45 1.26
CA TYR A 35 12.73 2.64 1.48
C TYR A 35 12.79 3.60 0.29
N LEU A 36 13.97 3.79 -0.32
CA LEU A 36 14.11 4.59 -1.53
C LEU A 36 13.29 4.02 -2.69
N HIS A 37 13.35 2.70 -2.90
CA HIS A 37 12.57 2.05 -3.96
C HIS A 37 11.06 2.17 -3.72
N LEU A 38 10.61 2.03 -2.47
CA LEU A 38 9.20 2.25 -2.11
C LEU A 38 8.78 3.69 -2.38
N LYS A 39 9.60 4.67 -1.97
CA LYS A 39 9.32 6.09 -2.20
C LYS A 39 9.20 6.42 -3.69
N THR A 40 10.10 5.88 -4.52
CA THR A 40 10.06 6.06 -5.98
C THR A 40 8.78 5.51 -6.58
N VAL A 41 8.42 4.27 -6.24
CA VAL A 41 7.20 3.63 -6.77
C VAL A 41 5.95 4.37 -6.31
N VAL A 42 5.89 4.79 -5.05
CA VAL A 42 4.77 5.59 -4.51
C VAL A 42 4.64 6.94 -5.22
N ALA A 43 5.76 7.62 -5.49
CA ALA A 43 5.74 8.89 -6.23
C ALA A 43 5.24 8.72 -7.68
N GLN A 44 5.59 7.62 -8.35
CA GLN A 44 5.12 7.30 -9.70
C GLN A 44 3.60 7.12 -9.79
N LEU A 45 2.93 6.72 -8.69
CA LEU A 45 1.48 6.60 -8.67
C LEU A 45 0.77 7.94 -8.86
N ALA A 46 1.41 9.06 -8.55
CA ALA A 46 0.83 10.38 -8.78
C ALA A 46 0.62 10.63 -10.29
N THR A 47 1.53 10.16 -11.15
CA THR A 47 1.45 10.38 -12.60
C THR A 47 0.83 9.20 -13.36
N THR A 48 0.97 7.97 -12.83
CA THR A 48 0.53 6.74 -13.50
C THR A 48 -0.32 5.83 -12.58
N PRO A 49 -1.39 6.35 -11.96
CA PRO A 49 -2.15 5.62 -10.94
C PRO A 49 -2.85 4.36 -11.46
N TYR A 50 -3.11 4.26 -12.76
CA TYR A 50 -3.80 3.11 -13.35
C TYR A 50 -2.85 2.06 -13.95
N ALA A 51 -1.52 2.27 -13.88
CA ALA A 51 -0.52 1.32 -14.39
C ALA A 51 -0.35 0.08 -13.50
N GLY A 52 -0.76 0.15 -12.23
CA GLY A 52 -0.73 -1.00 -11.33
C GLY A 52 -1.70 -2.11 -11.75
N SER A 53 -1.24 -3.34 -11.62
CA SER A 53 -2.01 -4.53 -11.96
C SER A 53 -3.06 -4.84 -10.88
N VAL A 54 -4.12 -5.56 -11.24
CA VAL A 54 -5.05 -6.11 -10.25
C VAL A 54 -4.44 -7.42 -9.73
N PRO A 55 -4.19 -7.59 -8.42
CA PRO A 55 -3.72 -8.86 -7.87
C PRO A 55 -4.65 -10.01 -8.25
N ALA A 56 -4.10 -11.17 -8.61
CA ALA A 56 -4.90 -12.34 -8.97
C ALA A 56 -5.81 -12.76 -7.80
N GLU A 57 -5.30 -12.62 -6.58
CA GLU A 57 -5.99 -12.88 -5.31
C GLU A 57 -7.22 -11.98 -5.09
N ILE A 58 -7.25 -10.81 -5.74
CA ILE A 58 -8.32 -9.78 -5.68
C ILE A 58 -9.39 -10.01 -6.73
N GLN A 59 -9.07 -10.69 -7.85
CA GLN A 59 -10.04 -10.95 -8.93
C GLN A 59 -11.22 -11.80 -8.44
N GLN A 60 -11.03 -12.61 -7.40
CA GLN A 60 -12.04 -13.51 -6.83
C GLN A 60 -13.00 -12.83 -5.84
N LEU A 61 -12.66 -11.63 -5.33
CA LEU A 61 -13.40 -10.96 -4.25
C LEU A 61 -14.24 -9.75 -4.73
N ASP A 62 -14.36 -9.55 -6.05
CA ASP A 62 -14.96 -8.35 -6.68
C ASP A 62 -14.39 -7.00 -6.15
N LEU A 63 -13.16 -7.07 -5.68
CA LEU A 63 -12.38 -5.96 -5.15
C LEU A 63 -11.58 -5.26 -6.26
N ARG A 64 -12.11 -5.21 -7.49
CA ARG A 64 -11.43 -4.72 -8.71
C ARG A 64 -10.94 -3.26 -8.64
N ARG A 65 -11.42 -2.50 -7.66
CA ARG A 65 -10.98 -1.13 -7.34
C ARG A 65 -9.55 -1.06 -6.78
N TYR A 66 -9.05 -2.16 -6.22
CA TYR A 66 -7.70 -2.25 -5.68
C TYR A 66 -6.70 -2.69 -6.75
N ARG A 67 -5.53 -2.05 -6.70
CA ARG A 67 -4.40 -2.25 -7.59
C ARG A 67 -3.15 -2.49 -6.77
N GLN A 68 -2.15 -3.10 -7.41
CA GLN A 68 -0.84 -3.27 -6.83
C GLN A 68 0.27 -2.74 -7.74
N VAL A 69 1.34 -2.31 -7.09
CA VAL A 69 2.66 -2.13 -7.68
C VAL A 69 3.70 -2.85 -6.83
N LEU A 70 4.68 -3.44 -7.50
CA LEU A 70 5.77 -4.16 -6.85
C LEU A 70 7.01 -3.25 -6.72
N SER A 71 7.71 -3.39 -5.61
CA SER A 71 8.96 -2.70 -5.31
C SER A 71 9.93 -3.70 -4.68
N GLY A 72 10.68 -4.40 -5.54
CA GLY A 72 11.51 -5.53 -5.13
C GLY A 72 10.67 -6.65 -4.51
N MET A 73 10.98 -7.02 -3.27
CA MET A 73 10.23 -8.03 -2.49
C MET A 73 9.05 -7.44 -1.72
N ASN A 74 8.65 -6.20 -2.02
CA ASN A 74 7.51 -5.55 -1.38
C ASN A 74 6.42 -5.25 -2.41
N ARG A 75 5.17 -5.24 -1.96
CA ARG A 75 4.00 -4.80 -2.73
C ARG A 75 3.33 -3.64 -2.01
N VAL A 76 2.84 -2.69 -2.80
CA VAL A 76 1.98 -1.60 -2.35
C VAL A 76 0.59 -1.85 -2.92
N ILE A 77 -0.41 -1.98 -2.05
CA ILE A 77 -1.81 -2.10 -2.44
C ILE A 77 -2.47 -0.75 -2.27
N TYR A 78 -3.14 -0.28 -3.32
CA TYR A 78 -3.77 1.02 -3.35
C TYR A 78 -5.10 0.98 -4.11
N GLU A 79 -5.89 2.03 -3.96
CA GLU A 79 -7.07 2.28 -4.80
C GLU A 79 -6.99 3.70 -5.36
N VAL A 80 -7.70 3.94 -6.45
CA VAL A 80 -7.84 5.27 -7.04
C VAL A 80 -9.29 5.70 -6.87
N ARG A 81 -9.53 6.84 -6.21
CA ARG A 81 -10.86 7.45 -6.09
C ARG A 81 -10.75 8.89 -6.58
N GLU A 82 -11.56 9.23 -7.57
CA GLU A 82 -11.51 10.54 -8.24
C GLU A 82 -10.09 10.87 -8.72
N GLN A 83 -9.41 11.82 -8.07
CA GLN A 83 -8.03 12.22 -8.38
C GLN A 83 -7.06 11.96 -7.22
N THR A 84 -7.39 10.98 -6.37
CA THR A 84 -6.57 10.60 -5.21
C THR A 84 -6.26 9.11 -5.21
N VAL A 85 -4.98 8.80 -4.97
CA VAL A 85 -4.45 7.46 -4.76
C VAL A 85 -4.36 7.22 -3.26
N TYR A 86 -5.11 6.25 -2.74
CA TYR A 86 -5.06 5.85 -1.34
C TYR A 86 -4.23 4.58 -1.19
N ILE A 87 -3.12 4.67 -0.46
CA ILE A 87 -2.28 3.51 -0.16
C ILE A 87 -2.78 2.84 1.12
N HIS A 88 -3.25 1.60 0.98
CA HIS A 88 -3.89 0.82 2.03
C HIS A 88 -2.92 -0.09 2.78
N ILE A 89 -2.01 -0.72 2.03
CA ILE A 89 -1.12 -1.76 2.53
C ILE A 89 0.25 -1.62 1.88
N ILE A 90 1.29 -1.74 2.71
CA ILE A 90 2.67 -1.95 2.25
C ILE A 90 3.13 -3.27 2.87
N ALA A 91 3.50 -4.27 2.09
CA ALA A 91 3.82 -5.58 2.65
C ALA A 91 4.90 -6.28 1.85
N ASP A 92 5.62 -7.20 2.50
CA ASP A 92 6.46 -8.17 1.79
C ASP A 92 5.58 -9.04 0.88
N THR A 93 6.05 -9.33 -0.33
CA THR A 93 5.30 -10.09 -1.34
C THR A 93 4.99 -11.52 -0.93
N ARG A 94 5.71 -12.07 0.06
CA ARG A 94 5.52 -13.42 0.59
C ARG A 94 4.40 -13.48 1.65
N LYS A 95 3.91 -12.35 2.16
CA LYS A 95 2.77 -12.35 3.09
C LYS A 95 1.49 -12.74 2.34
N ASP A 96 0.63 -13.48 3.02
CA ASP A 96 -0.69 -13.83 2.50
C ASP A 96 -1.54 -12.56 2.32
N LEU A 97 -1.70 -12.18 1.05
CA LEU A 97 -2.46 -11.00 0.67
C LEU A 97 -3.95 -11.16 0.94
N GLN A 98 -4.53 -12.35 0.75
CA GLN A 98 -5.98 -12.56 1.01
C GLN A 98 -6.28 -12.34 2.49
N SER A 99 -5.50 -12.94 3.38
CA SER A 99 -5.66 -12.74 4.83
C SER A 99 -5.48 -11.27 5.23
N LEU A 100 -4.50 -10.57 4.64
CA LEU A 100 -4.29 -9.13 4.89
C LEU A 100 -5.48 -8.28 4.41
N LEU A 101 -6.00 -8.55 3.21
CA LEU A 101 -7.15 -7.84 2.64
C LEU A 101 -8.42 -8.11 3.46
N ILE A 102 -8.69 -9.36 3.83
CA ILE A 102 -9.86 -9.71 4.66
C ILE A 102 -9.79 -8.98 6.00
N LYS A 103 -8.64 -9.07 6.70
CA LYS A 103 -8.47 -8.44 8.01
C LYS A 103 -8.61 -6.91 7.96
N ARG A 104 -8.08 -6.27 6.92
CA ARG A 104 -8.00 -4.81 6.84
C ARG A 104 -9.17 -4.15 6.12
N LEU A 105 -9.71 -4.78 5.09
CA LEU A 105 -10.75 -4.19 4.24
C LEU A 105 -12.14 -4.70 4.65
N LEU A 106 -12.32 -6.01 4.85
CA LEU A 106 -13.61 -6.55 5.30
C LEU A 106 -13.87 -6.28 6.79
N GLY A 107 -12.82 -6.29 7.62
CA GLY A 107 -12.91 -5.81 9.00
C GLY A 107 -13.27 -4.32 9.13
N PHE A 108 -13.00 -3.51 8.09
CA PHE A 108 -13.35 -2.09 8.03
C PHE A 108 -14.80 -1.88 7.55
N GLN A 109 -15.31 -2.72 6.65
CA GLN A 109 -16.72 -2.66 6.22
C GLN A 109 -17.71 -2.95 7.36
N ALA A 110 -17.31 -3.75 8.37
CA ALA A 110 -18.12 -3.96 9.59
C ALA A 110 -18.05 -2.78 10.58
N ARG A 111 -17.14 -1.82 10.38
CA ARG A 111 -16.97 -0.60 11.19
C ARG A 111 -17.18 0.65 10.33
N GLY A 112 -18.26 0.65 9.55
CA GLY A 112 -18.64 1.77 8.70
C GLY A 112 -18.63 3.10 9.47
N GLU A 113 -18.18 4.14 8.77
CA GLU A 113 -18.33 5.56 9.15
C GLU A 113 -17.52 6.06 10.35
N LEU A 114 -16.21 6.21 10.19
CA LEU A 114 -15.44 7.36 10.67
C LEU A 114 -13.98 7.20 10.20
N LEU A 115 -13.27 8.31 9.94
CA LEU A 115 -11.82 8.38 9.69
C LEU A 115 -11.33 8.26 8.22
N ALA A 116 -12.06 8.80 7.26
CA ALA A 116 -11.40 9.35 6.07
C ALA A 116 -11.03 10.84 6.33
N SER A 117 -10.13 11.08 7.30
CA SER A 117 -9.44 12.36 7.39
C SER A 117 -8.12 12.23 6.63
N PRO A 118 -7.94 12.86 5.46
CA PRO A 118 -6.64 12.91 4.81
C PRO A 118 -5.69 13.72 5.69
N THR A 119 -4.70 13.05 6.30
CA THR A 119 -3.55 13.76 6.86
C THR A 119 -2.64 14.11 5.70
N THR A 120 -2.68 15.38 5.29
CA THR A 120 -1.68 15.98 4.40
C THR A 120 -0.33 16.03 5.12
N ALA A 121 0.64 15.26 4.64
CA ALA A 121 2.10 15.45 4.69
C ALA A 121 2.67 14.22 3.96
N ILE A 122 3.51 14.32 2.94
CA ILE A 122 4.82 14.99 2.84
C ILE A 122 5.09 15.33 1.36
#